data_AF-A0A1E7RFI8-F1
#
_entry.id   AF-A0A1E7RFI8-F1
#
_cell.length_a   1.000
_cell.length_b   1.000
_cell.length_c   1.000
_cell.angle_alpha   90.00
_cell.angle_beta   90.00
_cell.angle_gamma   90.00
#
_symmetry.space_group_name_H-M   'P 1'
#
loop_
_entity.id
_entity.type
_entity.pdbx_description
1 polymer ?
#
loop_
_entity_poly.entity_id
_entity_poly.type
_entity_poly.pdbx_seq_one_letter_code
_entity_poly.pdbx_strand_id
1 'polypeptide(L)'
;MAFDFLSYIVQQAEQQHPSIFTDETKLQRHELITHLIALHLAELQDIAEQKPDRLYEVIHEVEDDWLSKKSLKNIQEHDVAHAFFNHQRLKMQSAGLQTAHLLLTELKQLDQNANLEIDGLKELLQGQFLWMQQQVQSWFWDTIDKPEYKVVESEPEPEFDQAQVTKEFNQMIHQQNHEHHEPVVHVAAPNVEPVEASVLFKLINPIVALLIIIFLFKAIF
;
A
#
# COMPACT_ATOMS: atom_id res chain seq x y z
N MET A 1 8.14 -7.15 -2.11
CA MET A 1 7.27 -6.00 -2.46
C MET A 1 5.88 -6.37 -2.00
N ALA A 2 5.25 -5.56 -1.16
CA ALA A 2 3.87 -5.80 -0.74
C ALA A 2 2.94 -5.71 -1.96
N PHE A 3 1.90 -6.54 -2.01
CA PHE A 3 0.90 -6.51 -3.07
C PHE A 3 0.12 -5.18 -3.03
N ASP A 4 0.06 -4.47 -4.17
CA ASP A 4 -0.70 -3.23 -4.33
C ASP A 4 -2.16 -3.54 -4.64
N PHE A 5 -2.91 -3.81 -3.59
CA PHE A 5 -4.31 -4.17 -3.70
C PHE A 5 -5.19 -2.96 -4.07
N LEU A 6 -4.82 -1.76 -3.62
CA LEU A 6 -5.53 -0.54 -3.99
C LEU A 6 -5.54 -0.33 -5.51
N SER A 7 -4.36 -0.32 -6.16
CA SER A 7 -4.26 -0.18 -7.61
C SER A 7 -5.03 -1.28 -8.34
N TYR A 8 -4.95 -2.51 -7.83
CA TYR A 8 -5.68 -3.65 -8.39
C TYR A 8 -7.20 -3.41 -8.39
N ILE A 9 -7.78 -3.01 -7.26
CA ILE A 9 -9.22 -2.76 -7.15
C ILE A 9 -9.65 -1.55 -7.97
N VAL A 10 -8.85 -0.48 -8.00
CA VAL A 10 -9.11 0.69 -8.86
C VAL A 10 -9.16 0.27 -10.33
N GLN A 11 -8.20 -0.52 -10.78
CA GLN A 11 -8.18 -1.04 -12.14
C GLN A 11 -9.40 -1.93 -12.43
N GLN A 12 -9.78 -2.82 -11.51
CA GLN A 12 -10.97 -3.66 -11.66
C GLN A 12 -12.24 -2.81 -11.72
N ALA A 13 -12.38 -1.76 -10.89
CA ALA A 13 -13.54 -0.88 -10.90
C ALA A 13 -13.70 -0.16 -12.24
N GLU A 14 -12.60 0.36 -12.79
CA GLU A 14 -12.60 1.02 -14.10
C GLU A 14 -12.97 0.06 -15.26
N GLN A 15 -12.58 -1.21 -15.15
CA GLN A 15 -12.83 -2.23 -16.17
C GLN A 15 -14.26 -2.81 -16.08
N GLN A 16 -14.70 -3.17 -14.88
CA GLN A 16 -15.98 -3.85 -14.64
C GLN A 16 -17.16 -2.88 -14.58
N HIS A 17 -16.92 -1.63 -14.15
CA HIS A 17 -17.96 -0.61 -13.98
C HIS A 17 -17.63 0.69 -14.75
N PRO A 18 -17.55 0.65 -16.09
CA PRO A 18 -17.19 1.81 -16.91
C PRO A 18 -18.19 2.97 -16.81
N SER A 19 -19.38 2.73 -16.24
CA SER A 19 -20.41 3.72 -15.98
C SER A 19 -20.16 4.61 -14.75
N ILE A 20 -19.19 4.30 -13.90
CA ILE A 20 -18.84 5.13 -12.74
C ILE A 20 -18.19 6.43 -13.22
N PHE A 21 -18.76 7.57 -12.79
CA PHE A 21 -18.31 8.93 -13.11
C PHE A 21 -17.98 9.18 -14.60
N THR A 22 -18.83 8.69 -15.51
CA THR A 22 -18.67 8.83 -16.98
C THR A 22 -18.51 10.25 -17.52
N ASP A 23 -18.94 11.25 -16.74
CA ASP A 23 -18.97 12.65 -17.17
C ASP A 23 -17.63 13.34 -16.88
N GLU A 24 -16.73 12.65 -16.18
CA GLU A 24 -15.40 13.14 -15.83
C GLU A 24 -14.35 12.77 -16.88
N THR A 25 -13.24 13.51 -16.89
CA THR A 25 -12.06 13.07 -17.64
C THR A 25 -11.53 11.76 -17.07
N LYS A 26 -10.76 11.01 -17.88
CA LYS A 26 -10.15 9.75 -17.42
C LYS A 26 -9.34 9.92 -16.13
N LEU A 27 -8.62 11.03 -15.98
CA LEU A 27 -7.80 11.32 -14.80
C LEU A 27 -8.65 11.60 -13.57
N GLN A 28 -9.66 12.48 -13.68
CA GLN A 28 -10.55 12.82 -12.57
C GLN A 28 -11.39 11.61 -12.14
N ARG A 29 -11.86 10.82 -13.11
CA ARG A 29 -12.56 9.57 -12.82
C ARG A 29 -11.68 8.61 -12.02
N HIS A 30 -10.44 8.42 -12.47
CA HIS A 30 -9.47 7.59 -11.77
C HIS A 30 -9.27 8.08 -10.33
N GLU A 31 -9.02 9.38 -10.18
CA GLU A 31 -8.84 10.02 -8.88
C GLU A 31 -10.03 9.81 -7.94
N LEU A 32 -11.27 10.07 -8.39
CA LEU A 32 -12.48 9.87 -7.59
C LEU A 32 -12.66 8.41 -7.17
N ILE A 33 -12.38 7.46 -8.07
CA ILE A 33 -12.46 6.01 -7.78
C ILE A 33 -11.39 5.62 -6.75
N THR A 34 -10.15 6.08 -6.93
CA THR A 34 -9.04 5.82 -6.00
C THR A 34 -9.36 6.34 -4.60
N HIS A 35 -9.83 7.57 -4.46
CA HIS A 35 -10.18 8.16 -3.17
C HIS A 35 -11.33 7.39 -2.49
N LEU A 36 -12.34 6.98 -3.26
CA LEU A 36 -13.48 6.23 -2.73
C LEU A 36 -13.08 4.83 -2.24
N ILE A 37 -12.30 4.09 -3.04
CA ILE A 37 -11.81 2.75 -2.65
C ILE A 37 -10.85 2.84 -1.48
N ALA A 38 -9.96 3.82 -1.46
CA ALA A 38 -9.04 4.02 -0.35
C ALA A 38 -9.78 4.35 0.95
N LEU A 39 -10.86 5.15 0.88
CA LEU A 39 -11.74 5.36 2.03
C LEU A 39 -12.39 4.05 2.48
N HIS A 40 -12.92 3.22 1.58
CA HIS A 40 -13.46 1.91 1.94
C HIS A 40 -12.41 1.02 2.65
N LEU A 41 -11.18 0.98 2.13
CA LEU A 41 -10.07 0.25 2.76
C LEU A 41 -9.75 0.78 4.15
N ALA A 42 -9.70 2.10 4.33
CA ALA A 42 -9.46 2.70 5.63
C ALA A 42 -10.59 2.41 6.64
N GLU A 43 -11.85 2.40 6.19
CA GLU A 43 -12.99 2.00 7.02
C GLU A 43 -12.95 0.52 7.45
N LEU A 44 -12.41 -0.35 6.59
CA LEU A 44 -12.15 -1.76 6.91
C LEU A 44 -10.98 -1.89 7.88
N GLN A 45 -9.90 -1.12 7.70
CA GLN A 45 -8.76 -1.13 8.61
C GLN A 45 -9.17 -0.73 10.04
N ASP A 46 -10.00 0.31 10.20
CA ASP A 46 -10.51 0.70 11.53
C ASP A 46 -11.21 -0.46 12.24
N ILE A 47 -11.99 -1.24 11.49
CA ILE A 47 -12.70 -2.40 12.04
C ILE A 47 -11.73 -3.54 12.30
N ALA A 48 -10.74 -3.74 11.43
CA ALA A 48 -9.68 -4.72 11.62
C ALA A 48 -8.92 -4.49 12.95
N GLU A 49 -8.76 -3.23 13.34
CA GLU A 49 -8.11 -2.83 14.59
C GLU A 49 -9.04 -2.94 15.81
N GLN A 50 -10.31 -2.52 15.67
CA GLN A 50 -11.25 -2.43 16.80
C GLN A 50 -12.04 -3.72 17.05
N LYS A 51 -12.48 -4.39 15.99
CA LYS A 51 -13.40 -5.54 16.01
C LYS A 51 -13.07 -6.53 14.87
N PRO A 52 -11.98 -7.31 15.00
CA PRO A 52 -11.55 -8.25 13.97
C PRO A 52 -12.65 -9.20 13.50
N ASP A 53 -13.47 -9.74 14.41
CA ASP A 53 -14.54 -10.68 14.02
C ASP A 53 -15.58 -10.02 13.09
N ARG A 54 -15.85 -8.73 13.32
CA ARG A 54 -16.74 -7.94 12.48
C ARG A 54 -16.13 -7.67 11.10
N LEU A 55 -14.81 -7.52 11.00
CA LEU A 55 -14.14 -7.44 9.69
C LEU A 55 -14.42 -8.71 8.89
N TYR A 56 -14.25 -9.87 9.53
CA TYR A 56 -14.45 -11.14 8.87
C TYR A 56 -15.89 -11.31 8.38
N GLU A 57 -16.88 -10.96 9.22
CA GLU A 57 -18.30 -10.95 8.86
C GLU A 57 -18.59 -10.02 7.67
N VAL A 58 -18.13 -8.76 7.71
CA VAL A 58 -18.34 -7.78 6.64
C VAL A 58 -17.81 -8.28 5.29
N ILE A 59 -16.63 -8.93 5.29
CA ILE A 59 -16.02 -9.48 4.08
C ILE A 59 -16.76 -10.73 3.60
N HIS A 60 -17.07 -11.67 4.50
CA HIS A 60 -17.66 -12.95 4.12
C HIS A 60 -19.11 -12.85 3.70
N GLU A 61 -19.88 -12.01 4.36
CA GLU A 61 -21.28 -11.75 4.01
C GLU A 61 -21.40 -10.66 2.92
N VAL A 62 -20.29 -10.08 2.48
CA VAL A 62 -20.22 -9.04 1.44
C VAL A 62 -21.18 -7.89 1.79
N GLU A 63 -21.00 -7.30 2.99
CA GLU A 63 -21.83 -6.20 3.49
C GLU A 63 -21.50 -4.85 2.82
N ASP A 64 -21.62 -4.80 1.49
CA ASP A 64 -21.32 -3.66 0.64
C ASP A 64 -22.17 -2.41 0.95
N ASP A 65 -23.45 -2.61 1.24
CA ASP A 65 -24.40 -1.57 1.62
C ASP A 65 -23.97 -0.87 2.91
N TRP A 66 -23.50 -1.64 3.89
CA TRP A 66 -23.03 -1.12 5.17
C TRP A 66 -21.73 -0.32 4.96
N LEU A 67 -20.77 -0.88 4.22
CA LEU A 67 -19.48 -0.24 3.96
C LEU A 67 -19.64 1.04 3.14
N SER A 68 -20.44 0.98 2.08
CA SER A 68 -20.79 2.13 1.23
C SER A 68 -21.45 3.24 2.05
N LYS A 69 -22.45 2.93 2.88
CA LYS A 69 -23.11 3.92 3.75
C LYS A 69 -22.14 4.53 4.76
N LYS A 70 -21.25 3.73 5.36
CA LYS A 70 -20.25 4.24 6.31
C LYS A 70 -19.31 5.24 5.65
N SER A 71 -18.73 4.88 4.50
CA SER A 71 -17.82 5.76 3.76
C SER A 71 -18.51 7.02 3.23
N LEU A 72 -19.71 6.90 2.64
CA LEU A 72 -20.45 8.06 2.15
C LEU A 72 -20.87 9.01 3.29
N LYS A 73 -21.22 8.47 4.46
CA LYS A 73 -21.48 9.27 5.64
C LYS A 73 -20.22 10.03 6.07
N ASN A 74 -19.06 9.37 6.12
CA ASN A 74 -17.79 10.01 6.45
C ASN A 74 -17.47 11.17 5.48
N ILE A 75 -17.69 10.99 4.17
CA ILE A 75 -17.57 12.06 3.16
C ILE A 75 -18.52 13.23 3.46
N GLN A 76 -19.77 12.94 3.84
CA GLN A 76 -20.80 13.97 4.08
C GLN A 76 -20.59 14.76 5.37
N GLU A 77 -19.93 14.17 6.37
CA GLU A 77 -19.65 14.83 7.66
C GLU A 77 -18.48 15.84 7.55
N HIS A 78 -17.73 15.83 6.45
CA HIS A 78 -16.53 16.65 6.27
C HIS A 78 -16.59 17.55 5.03
N ASP A 79 -16.56 18.87 5.25
CA ASP A 79 -16.84 19.88 4.23
C ASP A 79 -15.96 19.79 2.97
N VAL A 80 -14.65 19.55 3.13
CA VAL A 80 -13.71 19.53 2.00
C VAL A 80 -13.90 18.27 1.14
N ALA A 81 -14.15 17.11 1.76
CA ALA A 81 -14.36 15.85 1.06
C ALA A 81 -15.74 15.85 0.40
N HIS A 82 -16.75 16.37 1.10
CA HIS A 82 -18.06 16.60 0.53
C HIS A 82 -17.97 17.49 -0.71
N ALA A 83 -17.27 18.63 -0.65
CA ALA A 83 -17.11 19.54 -1.78
C ALA A 83 -16.41 18.86 -2.97
N PHE A 84 -15.36 18.06 -2.71
CA PHE A 84 -14.67 17.29 -3.74
C PHE A 84 -15.61 16.35 -4.50
N PHE A 85 -16.48 15.60 -3.80
CA PHE A 85 -17.42 14.67 -4.44
C PHE A 85 -18.75 15.28 -4.89
N ASN A 86 -19.09 16.51 -4.47
CA ASN A 86 -20.43 17.08 -4.64
C ASN A 86 -20.86 17.22 -6.12
N HIS A 87 -19.91 17.46 -7.02
CA HIS A 87 -20.19 17.53 -8.47
C HIS A 87 -20.69 16.19 -9.05
N GLN A 88 -20.40 15.06 -8.38
CA GLN A 88 -20.87 13.72 -8.73
C GLN A 88 -21.92 13.15 -7.75
N ARG A 89 -22.54 13.99 -6.91
CA ARG A 89 -23.46 13.57 -5.83
C ARG A 89 -24.53 12.55 -6.25
N LEU A 90 -25.11 12.70 -7.44
CA LEU A 90 -26.16 11.81 -7.95
C LEU A 90 -25.65 10.39 -8.24
N LYS A 91 -24.36 10.23 -8.52
CA LYS A 91 -23.72 8.94 -8.84
C LYS A 91 -22.97 8.34 -7.63
N MET A 92 -22.74 9.12 -6.57
CA MET A 92 -21.98 8.68 -5.39
C MET A 92 -22.57 7.45 -4.73
N GLN A 93 -23.91 7.36 -4.61
CA GLN A 93 -24.53 6.20 -4.00
C GLN A 93 -24.28 4.91 -4.79
N SER A 94 -24.48 4.96 -6.12
CA SER A 94 -24.23 3.80 -6.97
C SER A 94 -22.73 3.46 -7.07
N ALA A 95 -21.86 4.48 -7.14
CA ALA A 95 -20.42 4.29 -7.19
C ALA A 95 -19.88 3.69 -5.89
N GLY A 96 -20.32 4.19 -4.74
CA GLY A 96 -19.97 3.66 -3.42
C GLY A 96 -20.42 2.20 -3.26
N LEU A 97 -21.63 1.86 -3.70
CA LEU A 97 -22.09 0.47 -3.64
C LEU A 97 -21.27 -0.45 -4.56
N GLN A 98 -21.02 -0.05 -5.81
CA GLN A 98 -20.28 -0.86 -6.78
C GLN A 98 -18.83 -1.08 -6.35
N THR A 99 -18.15 -0.03 -5.87
CA THR A 99 -16.76 -0.13 -5.41
C THR A 99 -16.63 -0.88 -4.10
N ALA A 100 -17.56 -0.72 -3.15
CA ALA A 100 -17.61 -1.53 -1.93
C ALA A 100 -17.87 -3.02 -2.23
N HIS A 101 -18.82 -3.33 -3.11
CA HIS A 101 -19.13 -4.70 -3.52
C HIS A 101 -17.92 -5.38 -4.15
N LEU A 102 -17.27 -4.69 -5.10
CA LEU A 102 -16.05 -5.18 -5.75
C LEU A 102 -14.96 -5.45 -4.71
N LEU A 103 -14.65 -4.47 -3.86
CA LEU A 103 -13.61 -4.59 -2.84
C LEU A 103 -13.85 -5.80 -1.92
N LEU A 104 -15.06 -5.95 -1.38
CA LEU A 104 -15.39 -7.04 -0.45
C LEU A 104 -15.38 -8.40 -1.14
N THR A 105 -15.88 -8.48 -2.37
CA THR A 105 -15.87 -9.71 -3.16
C THR A 105 -14.43 -10.16 -3.45
N GLU A 106 -13.56 -9.24 -3.83
CA GLU A 106 -12.15 -9.54 -4.10
C GLU A 106 -11.40 -9.94 -2.82
N LEU A 107 -11.64 -9.25 -1.70
CA LEU A 107 -11.09 -9.65 -0.39
C LEU A 107 -11.54 -11.05 0.02
N LYS A 108 -12.83 -11.38 -0.17
CA LYS A 108 -13.38 -12.71 0.11
C LYS A 108 -12.74 -13.78 -0.78
N GLN A 109 -12.57 -13.49 -2.07
CA GLN A 109 -11.90 -14.42 -2.99
C GLN A 109 -10.43 -14.63 -2.62
N LEU A 110 -9.71 -13.56 -2.26
CA LEU A 110 -8.34 -13.65 -1.79
C LEU A 110 -8.23 -14.50 -0.52
N ASP A 111 -9.13 -14.31 0.45
CA ASP A 111 -9.17 -15.14 1.64
C ASP A 111 -9.41 -16.61 1.30
N GLN A 112 -10.42 -16.90 0.47
CA GLN A 112 -10.75 -18.28 0.08
C GLN A 112 -9.63 -18.99 -0.69
N ASN A 113 -8.92 -18.25 -1.55
CA ASN A 113 -7.87 -18.81 -2.39
C ASN A 113 -6.54 -19.00 -1.64
N ALA A 114 -6.22 -18.09 -0.71
CA ALA A 114 -4.96 -18.11 0.03
C ALA A 114 -5.09 -18.62 1.48
N ASN A 115 -6.32 -18.91 1.94
CA ASN A 115 -6.66 -19.26 3.31
C ASN A 115 -6.01 -18.28 4.31
N LEU A 116 -6.27 -16.98 4.11
CA LEU A 116 -5.65 -15.91 4.89
C LEU A 116 -6.15 -15.90 6.33
N GLU A 117 -7.43 -16.25 6.51
CA GLU A 117 -8.16 -16.10 7.75
C GLU A 117 -8.11 -14.66 8.26
N ILE A 118 -8.55 -14.43 9.49
CA ILE A 118 -8.64 -13.10 10.08
C ILE A 118 -7.29 -12.38 10.17
N ASP A 119 -6.21 -13.12 10.47
CA ASP A 119 -4.89 -12.53 10.65
C ASP A 119 -4.26 -12.15 9.31
N GLY A 120 -4.38 -12.98 8.28
CA GLY A 120 -3.89 -12.65 6.95
C GLY A 120 -4.67 -11.52 6.30
N LEU A 121 -5.98 -11.41 6.54
CA LEU A 121 -6.78 -10.26 6.10
C LEU A 121 -6.33 -8.96 6.78
N LYS A 122 -6.03 -9.00 8.08
CA LYS A 122 -5.48 -7.85 8.81
C LYS A 122 -4.11 -7.44 8.27
N GLU A 123 -3.22 -8.40 8.04
CA GLU A 123 -1.89 -8.14 7.47
C GLU A 123 -2.00 -7.54 6.06
N LEU A 124 -2.92 -8.07 5.24
CA LEU A 124 -3.16 -7.54 3.90
C LEU A 124 -3.64 -6.09 3.93
N LEU A 125 -4.62 -5.77 4.78
CA LEU A 125 -5.14 -4.40 4.95
C LEU A 125 -4.06 -3.46 5.49
N GLN A 126 -3.31 -3.89 6.51
CA GLN A 126 -2.19 -3.12 7.05
C GLN A 126 -1.11 -2.87 5.98
N GLY A 127 -0.86 -3.85 5.11
CA GLY A 127 0.05 -3.73 3.98
C GLY A 127 -0.39 -2.70 2.93
N GLN A 128 -1.67 -2.30 2.91
CA GLN A 128 -2.18 -1.26 2.00
C GLN A 128 -1.93 0.16 2.48
N PHE A 129 -1.52 0.34 3.75
CA PHE A 129 -1.27 1.65 4.33
C PHE A 129 -0.31 2.50 3.48
N LEU A 130 0.81 1.92 3.06
CA LEU A 130 1.81 2.62 2.23
C LEU A 130 1.26 3.00 0.86
N TRP A 131 0.48 2.12 0.24
CA TRP A 131 -0.12 2.38 -1.07
C TRP A 131 -1.16 3.49 -1.00
N MET A 132 -1.98 3.50 0.06
CA MET A 132 -2.95 4.57 0.34
C MET A 132 -2.24 5.91 0.55
N GLN A 133 -1.12 5.95 1.27
CA GLN A 133 -0.29 7.15 1.41
C GLN A 133 0.22 7.66 0.06
N GLN A 134 0.69 6.76 -0.82
CA GLN A 134 1.31 7.15 -2.09
C GLN A 134 0.32 7.56 -3.18
N GLN A 135 -0.86 6.94 -3.21
CA GLN A 135 -1.82 7.09 -4.32
C GLN A 135 -2.94 8.09 -4.03
N VAL A 136 -3.16 8.42 -2.76
CA VAL A 136 -4.23 9.34 -2.33
C VAL A 136 -3.60 10.60 -1.77
N GLN A 137 -4.20 11.74 -2.11
CA GLN A 137 -3.60 13.02 -1.77
C GLN A 137 -3.74 13.31 -0.27
N SER A 138 -2.68 13.86 0.35
CA SER A 138 -2.64 14.11 1.79
C SER A 138 -3.80 14.96 2.33
N TRP A 139 -4.31 15.91 1.53
CA TRP A 139 -5.45 16.76 1.91
C TRP A 139 -6.73 15.94 2.18
N PHE A 140 -6.89 14.80 1.50
CA PHE A 140 -8.06 13.96 1.66
C PHE A 140 -8.08 13.32 3.04
N TRP A 141 -6.96 12.73 3.44
CA TRP A 141 -6.77 12.09 4.75
C TRP A 141 -6.94 13.05 5.92
N ASP A 142 -6.43 14.28 5.75
CA ASP A 142 -6.69 15.42 6.64
C ASP A 142 -8.17 15.65 6.91
N THR A 143 -8.96 15.50 5.86
CA THR A 143 -10.34 15.93 5.84
C THR A 143 -11.27 14.90 6.45
N ILE A 144 -10.94 13.61 6.40
CA ILE A 144 -11.82 12.52 6.86
C ILE A 144 -11.38 11.95 8.22
N ASP A 145 -10.67 12.76 9.02
CA ASP A 145 -10.13 12.39 10.34
C ASP A 145 -9.21 11.16 10.33
N LYS A 146 -8.43 10.99 9.25
CA LYS A 146 -7.48 9.88 9.08
C LYS A 146 -6.05 10.35 8.79
N PRO A 147 -5.47 11.24 9.61
CA PRO A 147 -4.17 11.87 9.32
C PRO A 147 -3.00 10.89 9.25
N GLU A 148 -3.13 9.68 9.80
CA GLU A 148 -2.13 8.61 9.72
C GLU A 148 -1.80 8.21 8.28
N TYR A 149 -2.75 8.30 7.34
CA TYR A 149 -2.51 7.96 5.93
C TYR A 149 -1.90 9.11 5.11
N LYS A 150 -1.44 10.18 5.74
CA LYS A 150 -0.66 11.19 5.03
C LYS A 150 0.74 10.70 4.78
N VAL A 151 1.28 11.04 3.61
CA VAL A 151 2.73 11.03 3.43
C VAL A 151 3.31 12.04 4.42
N VAL A 152 4.09 11.56 5.38
CA VAL A 152 4.98 12.44 6.14
C VAL A 152 6.04 12.89 5.14
N GLU A 153 5.92 14.12 4.66
CA GLU A 153 7.00 14.76 3.93
C GLU A 153 8.19 14.76 4.89
N SER A 154 9.23 13.97 4.56
CA SER A 154 10.48 14.02 5.30
C SER A 154 10.87 15.48 5.42
N GLU A 155 11.20 15.93 6.64
CA GLU A 155 11.79 17.26 6.83
C GLU A 155 12.82 17.48 5.73
N PRO A 156 12.83 18.64 5.05
CA PRO A 156 13.78 18.87 3.97
C PRO A 156 15.17 18.56 4.53
N GLU A 157 15.83 17.56 3.93
CA GLU A 157 17.20 17.23 4.32
C GLU A 157 17.98 18.55 4.35
N PRO A 158 18.69 18.87 5.45
CA PRO A 158 19.45 20.10 5.52
C PRO A 158 20.34 20.14 4.28
N GLU A 159 20.26 21.24 3.51
CA GLU A 159 21.01 21.40 2.26
C GLU A 159 22.44 20.89 2.45
N PHE A 160 22.73 19.75 1.81
CA PHE A 160 24.03 19.12 1.91
C PHE A 160 25.02 20.01 1.16
N ASP A 161 25.68 20.93 1.87
CA ASP A 161 26.73 21.75 1.29
C ASP A 161 27.94 20.88 0.99
N GLN A 162 27.99 20.36 -0.23
CA GLN A 162 29.09 19.58 -0.76
C GLN A 162 30.43 20.33 -0.64
N ALA A 163 30.43 21.66 -0.69
CA ALA A 163 31.64 22.46 -0.52
C ALA A 163 32.13 22.40 0.93
N GLN A 164 31.22 22.41 1.90
CA GLN A 164 31.57 22.25 3.32
C GLN A 164 32.08 20.84 3.61
N VAL A 165 31.44 19.79 3.08
CA VAL A 165 31.90 18.41 3.24
C VAL A 165 33.28 18.20 2.60
N THR A 166 33.53 18.77 1.43
CA THR A 166 34.85 18.70 0.76
C THR A 166 35.92 19.46 1.54
N LYS A 167 35.54 20.55 2.21
CA LYS A 167 36.44 21.34 3.05
C LYS A 167 36.79 20.62 4.35
N GLU A 168 35.82 19.98 4.99
CA GLU A 168 36.03 19.14 6.19
C GLU A 168 36.84 17.88 5.85
N PHE A 169 36.58 17.26 4.69
CA PHE A 169 37.38 16.15 4.17
C PHE A 169 38.83 16.57 3.91
N ASN A 170 39.05 17.71 3.23
CA ASN A 170 40.38 18.26 3.03
C ASN A 170 41.05 18.58 4.38
N GLN A 171 40.32 19.11 5.37
CA GLN A 171 40.89 19.35 6.70
C GLN A 171 41.31 18.06 7.41
N MET A 172 40.53 16.98 7.33
CA MET A 172 40.92 15.67 7.88
C MET A 172 42.16 15.09 7.19
N ILE A 173 42.27 15.21 5.86
CA ILE A 173 43.46 14.76 5.13
C ILE A 173 44.72 15.53 5.52
N HIS A 174 44.60 16.85 5.72
CA HIS A 174 45.76 17.67 6.12
C HIS A 174 46.12 17.49 7.60
N GLN A 175 45.15 17.15 8.47
CA GLN A 175 45.42 16.80 9.87
C GLN A 175 46.13 15.44 10.01
N GLN A 176 45.88 14.49 9.11
CA GLN A 176 46.58 13.19 9.12
C GLN A 176 48.07 13.28 8.72
N ASN A 177 48.52 14.37 8.11
CA ASN A 177 49.92 14.51 7.68
C ASN A 177 50.85 15.15 8.73
N HIS A 178 50.34 15.55 9.90
CA HIS A 178 51.16 16.25 10.90
C HIS A 178 51.21 15.64 12.31
N GLU A 179 50.59 14.49 12.56
CA GLU A 179 50.71 13.83 13.86
C GLU A 179 51.50 12.51 13.78
N HIS A 180 52.62 12.55 14.50
CA HIS A 180 53.52 11.43 14.80
C HIS A 180 52.76 10.20 15.32
N HIS A 181 53.17 9.03 14.81
CA HIS A 181 53.09 7.70 15.42
C HIS A 181 52.47 7.62 16.83
N GLU A 182 51.26 7.05 16.93
CA GLU A 182 50.88 6.12 18.00
C GLU A 182 49.95 5.03 17.43
N PRO A 183 50.05 3.77 17.90
CA PRO A 183 49.26 2.66 17.36
C PRO A 183 47.86 2.69 17.95
N VAL A 184 46.91 3.28 17.22
CA VAL A 184 45.49 3.17 17.55
C VAL A 184 44.97 1.83 17.04
N VAL A 185 44.46 1.04 17.98
CA VAL A 185 43.79 -0.24 17.77
C VAL A 185 42.70 -0.12 16.70
N HIS A 186 42.84 -0.88 15.61
CA HIS A 186 41.78 -1.08 14.63
C HIS A 186 40.59 -1.79 15.30
N VAL A 187 39.52 -1.06 15.59
CA VAL A 187 38.21 -1.67 15.76
C VAL A 187 37.72 -2.02 14.36
N ALA A 188 37.78 -3.31 14.04
CA ALA A 188 37.31 -3.85 12.78
C ALA A 188 35.82 -3.54 12.60
N ALA A 189 35.47 -2.95 11.45
CA ALA A 189 34.11 -2.96 10.94
C ALA A 189 33.66 -4.43 10.76
N PRO A 190 32.39 -4.78 11.05
CA PRO A 190 31.92 -6.14 10.83
C PRO A 190 31.97 -6.44 9.33
N ASN A 191 32.82 -7.40 8.99
CA ASN A 191 32.87 -8.05 7.69
C ASN A 191 31.50 -8.69 7.43
N VAL A 192 30.66 -8.06 6.61
CA VAL A 192 29.44 -8.69 6.13
C VAL A 192 29.86 -9.66 5.04
N GLU A 193 30.10 -10.91 5.43
CA GLU A 193 30.32 -11.99 4.48
C GLU A 193 29.05 -12.17 3.63
N PRO A 194 29.17 -12.32 2.30
CA PRO A 194 28.03 -12.64 1.46
C PRO A 194 27.51 -14.02 1.90
N VAL A 195 26.25 -14.06 2.35
CA VAL A 195 25.58 -15.29 2.75
C VAL A 195 25.56 -16.23 1.54
N GLU A 196 26.44 -17.22 1.53
CA GLU A 196 26.42 -18.26 0.51
C GLU A 196 25.07 -18.98 0.55
N ALA A 197 24.40 -19.03 -0.59
CA ALA A 197 23.17 -19.79 -0.74
C ALA A 197 23.42 -21.26 -0.34
N SER A 198 22.74 -21.69 0.72
CA SER A 198 22.84 -23.04 1.28
C SER A 198 22.72 -24.10 0.18
N VAL A 199 23.57 -25.12 0.22
CA VAL A 199 23.68 -26.18 -0.80
C VAL A 199 22.33 -26.87 -1.09
N LEU A 200 21.43 -26.87 -0.10
CA LEU A 200 20.05 -27.35 -0.25
C LEU A 200 19.25 -26.56 -1.29
N PHE A 201 19.43 -25.23 -1.37
CA PHE A 201 18.71 -24.37 -2.32
C PHE A 201 19.16 -24.62 -3.77
N LYS A 202 20.45 -24.93 -3.97
CA LYS A 202 21.00 -25.32 -5.28
C LYS A 202 20.47 -26.66 -5.78
N LEU A 203 20.09 -27.56 -4.87
CA LEU A 203 19.57 -28.89 -5.21
C LEU A 203 18.05 -28.88 -5.44
N ILE A 204 17.30 -28.07 -4.68
CA ILE A 204 15.83 -28.01 -4.77
C ILE A 204 15.37 -27.26 -6.03
N ASN A 205 16.07 -26.20 -6.43
CA ASN A 205 15.67 -25.37 -7.56
C ASN A 205 15.46 -26.14 -8.90
N PRO A 206 16.37 -27.04 -9.33
CA PRO A 206 16.14 -27.80 -10.56
C PRO A 206 14.98 -28.81 -10.45
N ILE A 207 14.69 -29.32 -9.25
CA ILE A 207 13.59 -30.26 -9.02
C ILE A 207 12.24 -29.54 -9.14
N VAL A 208 12.13 -28.34 -8.55
CA VAL A 208 10.94 -27.50 -8.64
C VAL A 208 10.68 -27.06 -10.09
N ALA A 209 11.73 -26.64 -10.81
CA ALA A 209 11.62 -26.30 -12.22
C ALA A 209 11.11 -27.48 -13.08
N LEU A 210 11.59 -28.70 -12.81
CA LEU A 210 11.16 -29.89 -13.53
C LEU A 210 9.70 -30.28 -13.22
N LEU A 211 9.25 -30.10 -11.97
CA LEU A 211 7.85 -30.31 -11.58
C LEU A 211 6.90 -29.34 -12.28
N ILE A 212 7.28 -28.07 -12.40
CA ILE A 212 6.50 -27.05 -13.11
C ILE A 212 6.37 -27.42 -14.60
N ILE A 213 7.46 -27.87 -15.23
CA ILE A 213 7.45 -28.28 -16.64
C ILE A 213 6.54 -29.50 -16.86
N ILE A 214 6.60 -30.51 -15.98
CA ILE A 214 5.72 -31.69 -16.07
C ILE A 214 4.24 -31.31 -15.86
N PHE A 215 3.97 -30.41 -14.92
CA PHE A 215 2.61 -29.92 -14.66
C PHE A 215 2.06 -29.17 -15.87
N LEU A 216 2.84 -28.27 -16.47
CA LEU A 216 2.45 -27.55 -17.68
C LEU A 216 2.24 -28.50 -18.87
N PHE A 217 3.10 -29.53 -19.02
CA PHE A 217 2.96 -30.52 -20.08
C PHE A 217 1.63 -31.29 -19.96
N LYS A 218 1.25 -31.72 -18.75
CA LYS A 218 -0.05 -32.37 -18.49
C LYS A 218 -1.26 -31.44 -18.60
N ALA A 219 -1.07 -30.14 -18.42
CA ALA A 219 -2.15 -29.17 -18.58
C ALA A 219 -2.42 -28.85 -20.07
N ILE A 220 -1.42 -29.05 -20.93
CA ILE A 220 -1.47 -28.71 -22.36
C ILE A 220 -1.76 -29.94 -23.24
N PHE A 221 -1.34 -31.15 -22.83
CA PHE A 221 -1.59 -32.44 -23.51
C PHE A 221 -2.35 -33.40 -22.61
#